data_AF-A0A661TIY5-F1
#
_entry.id   AF-A0A661TIY5-F1
#
_cell.length_a   1.000
_cell.length_b   1.000
_cell.length_c   1.000
_cell.angle_alpha   90.00
_cell.angle_beta   90.00
_cell.angle_gamma   90.00
#
_symmetry.space_group_name_H-M   'P 1'
#
loop_
_entity.id
_entity.type
_entity.pdbx_description
1 polymer ?
#
loop_
_entity_poly.entity_id
_entity_poly.type
_entity_poly.pdbx_seq_one_letter_code
_entity_poly.pdbx_strand_id
1 'polypeptide(L)'
;MTLQADIKKTTWVRIYVDDLAPKEYVFHPDEHFIWKGRKGFDLIIGNAAGIDFKLNGKPVETYGKPGQVIRLRLPAGHRKQKRD
;
A
#
# COMPACT_ATOMS: atom_id res chain seq x y z
N MET A 1 7.37 -11.64 2.79
CA MET A 1 7.31 -10.28 3.34
C MET A 1 5.88 -9.93 3.72
N THR A 2 5.72 -9.10 4.74
CA THR A 2 4.42 -8.59 5.22
C THR A 2 4.37 -7.08 5.05
N LEU A 3 3.27 -6.58 4.51
CA LEU A 3 2.96 -5.16 4.49
C LEU A 3 1.76 -4.93 5.39
N GLN A 4 1.95 -4.18 6.48
CA GLN A 4 0.91 -3.83 7.43
C GLN A 4 0.44 -2.41 7.13
N ALA A 5 -0.88 -2.19 7.17
CA ALA A 5 -1.50 -0.88 7.09
C ALA A 5 -2.24 -0.56 8.39
N ASP A 6 -1.98 0.64 8.91
CA ASP A 6 -2.68 1.25 10.04
C ASP A 6 -3.51 2.43 9.49
N ILE A 7 -4.84 2.37 9.61
CA ILE A 7 -5.76 3.32 8.96
C ILE A 7 -6.19 4.43 9.93
N LYS A 8 -5.92 5.68 9.56
CA LYS A 8 -6.23 6.89 10.32
C LYS A 8 -7.44 7.65 9.79
N LYS A 9 -7.72 7.53 8.48
CA LYS A 9 -8.84 8.18 7.77
C LYS A 9 -9.33 7.27 6.67
N THR A 10 -10.59 7.47 6.23
CA THR A 10 -11.14 6.72 5.09
C THR A 10 -10.23 6.85 3.87
N THR A 11 -9.74 5.71 3.38
CA THR A 11 -8.68 5.65 2.36
C THR A 11 -9.02 4.57 1.35
N TRP A 12 -8.89 4.88 0.06
CA TRP A 12 -9.00 3.86 -0.98
C TRP A 12 -7.62 3.35 -1.36
N VAL A 13 -7.46 2.04 -1.46
CA VAL A 13 -6.20 1.39 -1.84
C VAL A 13 -6.45 0.38 -2.93
N ARG A 14 -5.74 0.53 -4.04
CA ARG A 14 -5.52 -0.54 -5.03
C ARG A 14 -4.13 -1.10 -4.84
N ILE A 15 -4.02 -2.41 -4.68
CA ILE A 15 -2.74 -3.09 -4.42
C ILE A 15 -2.55 -4.29 -5.34
N TYR A 16 -1.36 -4.40 -5.90
CA TYR A 16 -0.84 -5.59 -6.55
C TYR A 16 0.12 -6.25 -5.58
N VAL A 17 -0.11 -7.53 -5.28
CA VAL A 17 0.78 -8.35 -4.46
C VAL A 17 1.48 -9.34 -5.37
N ASP A 18 2.79 -9.24 -5.49
CA ASP A 18 3.58 -10.01 -6.46
C ASP A 18 3.00 -9.91 -7.89
N ASP A 19 2.83 -11.04 -8.57
CA ASP A 19 2.30 -11.12 -9.93
C ASP A 19 0.79 -11.39 -9.97
N LEU A 20 0.10 -11.25 -8.83
CA LEU A 20 -1.33 -11.48 -8.75
C LEU A 20 -2.15 -10.33 -9.36
N ALA A 21 -3.43 -10.60 -9.61
CA ALA A 21 -4.41 -9.58 -9.97
C ALA A 21 -4.55 -8.54 -8.84
N PRO A 22 -4.80 -7.26 -9.16
CA PRO A 22 -4.97 -6.24 -8.14
C PRO A 22 -6.22 -6.49 -7.31
N LYS A 23 -6.16 -6.07 -6.05
CA LYS A 23 -7.32 -5.94 -5.18
C LYS A 23 -7.54 -4.49 -4.84
N GLU A 24 -8.80 -4.12 -4.67
CA GLU A 24 -9.21 -2.77 -4.27
C GLU A 24 -9.94 -2.82 -2.93
N TYR A 25 -9.67 -1.83 -2.09
CA TYR A 25 -10.20 -1.70 -0.75
C TYR A 25 -10.63 -0.26 -0.52
N VAL A 26 -11.72 -0.08 0.21
CA VAL A 26 -12.04 1.17 0.91
C VAL A 26 -11.93 0.86 2.39
N PHE A 27 -10.91 1.43 3.04
CA PHE A 27 -10.67 1.25 4.46
C PHE A 27 -11.30 2.40 5.25
N HIS A 28 -11.71 2.11 6.48
CA HIS A 28 -12.21 3.09 7.45
C HIS A 28 -11.20 3.27 8.61
N PRO A 29 -11.28 4.38 9.38
CA PRO A 29 -10.43 4.56 10.56
C PRO A 29 -10.46 3.36 11.51
N ASP A 30 -9.34 3.11 12.18
CA ASP A 30 -9.14 2.02 13.15
C ASP A 30 -9.12 0.60 12.56
N GLU A 31 -9.28 0.47 11.24
CA GLU A 31 -9.02 -0.79 10.55
C GLU A 31 -7.51 -1.07 10.46
N HIS A 32 -7.16 -2.36 10.59
CA HIS A 32 -5.79 -2.84 10.39
C HIS A 32 -5.81 -3.95 9.34
N PHE A 33 -4.86 -3.89 8.40
CA PHE A 33 -4.77 -4.89 7.34
C PHE A 33 -3.34 -5.36 7.12
N ILE A 34 -3.17 -6.64 6.81
CA ILE A 34 -1.86 -7.22 6.51
C ILE A 34 -1.92 -7.97 5.18
N TRP A 35 -1.12 -7.52 4.21
CA TRP A 35 -0.84 -8.27 3.00
C TRP A 35 0.43 -9.11 3.15
N LYS A 36 0.41 -10.31 2.57
CA LYS A 36 1.56 -11.21 2.49
C LYS A 36 1.96 -11.36 1.03
N GLY A 37 3.22 -11.07 0.72
CA GLY A 37 3.82 -11.22 -0.61
C GLY A 37 5.22 -11.80 -0.54
N ARG A 38 5.77 -12.22 -1.68
CA ARG A 38 7.12 -12.79 -1.81
C ARG A 38 8.08 -11.88 -2.57
N LYS A 39 7.60 -11.15 -3.57
CA LYS A 39 8.37 -10.29 -4.48
C LYS A 39 8.23 -8.81 -4.13
N GLY A 40 7.00 -8.34 -3.92
CA GLY A 40 6.77 -6.91 -3.68
C GLY A 40 5.32 -6.50 -3.77
N PHE A 41 5.11 -5.20 -3.60
CA PHE A 41 3.81 -4.54 -3.59
C PHE A 41 3.86 -3.29 -4.46
N ASP A 42 2.90 -3.17 -5.39
CA ASP A 42 2.60 -1.90 -6.07
C ASP A 42 1.26 -1.39 -5.54
N LEU A 43 1.25 -0.18 -4.98
CA LEU A 43 0.06 0.45 -4.42
C LEU A 43 -0.30 1.73 -5.17
N ILE A 44 -1.60 1.96 -5.30
CA ILE A 44 -2.20 3.26 -5.58
C ILE A 44 -3.10 3.58 -4.39
N ILE A 45 -2.88 4.73 -3.76
CA ILE A 45 -3.53 5.09 -2.50
C ILE A 45 -4.20 6.45 -2.70
N GLY A 46 -5.52 6.52 -2.53
CA GLY A 46 -6.29 7.76 -2.52
C GLY A 46 -6.57 8.22 -1.08
N ASN A 47 -6.49 9.53 -0.84
CA ASN A 47 -6.45 10.12 0.51
C ASN A 47 -5.27 9.60 1.33
N ALA A 48 -4.07 9.63 0.75
CA ALA A 48 -2.89 8.96 1.28
C ALA A 48 -2.41 9.41 2.67
N ALA A 49 -2.79 10.60 3.15
CA ALA A 49 -2.54 11.02 4.53
C ALA A 49 -3.30 10.16 5.58
N GLY A 50 -4.27 9.34 5.14
CA GLY A 50 -5.11 8.51 5.97
C GLY A 50 -4.55 7.12 6.30
N ILE A 51 -3.35 6.77 5.84
CA ILE A 51 -2.80 5.42 6.00
C ILE A 51 -1.30 5.47 6.29
N ASP A 52 -0.86 4.69 7.26
CA ASP A 52 0.56 4.43 7.52
C ASP A 52 0.90 2.98 7.22
N PHE A 53 2.12 2.73 6.76
CA PHE A 53 2.57 1.39 6.39
C PHE A 53 3.81 0.95 7.17
N LYS A 54 3.88 -0.36 7.44
CA LYS A 54 5.09 -1.04 7.92
C LYS A 54 5.40 -2.22 7.01
N LEU A 55 6.61 -2.25 6.44
CA LEU A 55 7.11 -3.37 5.65
C LEU A 55 8.03 -4.22 6.54
N ASN A 56 7.65 -5.48 6.77
CA ASN A 56 8.33 -6.40 7.68
C ASN A 56 8.60 -5.75 9.06
N GLY A 57 7.61 -5.03 9.58
CA GLY A 57 7.69 -4.32 10.86
C GLY A 57 8.43 -2.98 10.83
N LYS A 58 9.09 -2.60 9.73
CA LYS A 58 9.78 -1.31 9.60
C LYS A 58 8.86 -0.25 9.00
N PRO A 59 8.75 0.96 9.58
CA PRO A 59 7.96 2.04 9.01
C PRO A 59 8.37 2.35 7.58
N VAL A 60 7.37 2.62 6.74
CA VAL A 60 7.57 3.07 5.36
C VAL A 60 7.27 4.56 5.31
N GLU A 61 8.24 5.36 4.87
CA GLU A 61 7.99 6.77 4.62
C GLU A 61 7.03 6.95 3.45
N THR A 62 5.95 7.71 3.68
CA THR A 62 5.01 8.12 2.66
C THR A 62 4.77 9.63 2.75
N TYR A 63 4.56 10.30 1.62
CA TYR A 63 4.51 11.76 1.52
C TYR A 63 3.16 12.27 0.99
N GLY A 64 2.06 11.61 1.37
CA GLY A 64 0.72 11.95 0.90
C GLY A 64 0.05 13.09 1.69
N LYS A 65 -0.60 14.01 0.98
CA LYS A 65 -1.52 15.01 1.57
C LYS A 65 -2.96 14.47 1.65
N PRO A 66 -3.85 15.07 2.47
CA PRO A 66 -5.27 14.74 2.44
C PRO A 66 -5.86 14.87 1.03
N GLY A 67 -6.68 13.90 0.63
CA GLY A 67 -7.28 13.81 -0.71
C GLY A 67 -6.30 13.46 -1.86
N GLN A 68 -4.99 13.44 -1.61
CA GLN A 68 -4.00 13.15 -2.64
C GLN A 68 -3.99 11.66 -3.00
N VAL A 69 -3.81 11.39 -4.29
CA VAL A 69 -3.49 10.05 -4.79
C VAL A 69 -1.98 9.91 -4.94
N ILE A 70 -1.39 8.89 -4.32
CA ILE A 70 0.04 8.55 -4.49
C ILE A 70 0.21 7.14 -5.04
N ARG A 71 1.40 6.87 -5.58
CA ARG A 71 1.83 5.52 -5.98
C ARG A 71 3.04 5.14 -5.15
N LEU A 72 3.03 3.94 -4.60
CA LEU A 72 4.07 3.42 -3.73
C LEU A 72 4.52 2.04 -4.23
N ARG A 73 5.83 1.80 -4.23
CA ARG A 73 6.41 0.48 -4.55
C ARG A 73 7.28 0.02 -3.42
N LEU A 74 7.06 -1.22 -3.00
CA LEU A 74 7.77 -1.81 -1.87
C LEU A 74 8.28 -3.22 -2.21
N PRO A 75 9.51 -3.58 -1.79
CA PRO A 75 10.52 -2.71 -1.18
C PRO A 75 11.06 -1.65 -2.15
N ALA A 76 11.79 -0.65 -1.64
CA ALA A 76 12.46 0.35 -2.47
C ALA A 76 13.37 -0.35 -3.50
N GLY A 77 13.28 0.06 -4.77
CA GLY A 77 13.99 -0.59 -5.88
C GLY A 77 13.23 -1.75 -6.53
N HIS A 78 12.08 -2.17 -6.00
CA HIS A 78 11.20 -3.12 -6.68
C HIS A 78 10.75 -2.55 -8.03
N ARG A 79 11.08 -3.27 -9.11
CA ARG A 79 10.72 -2.90 -10.48
C ARG A 79 9.39 -3.54 -10.83
N LYS A 80 8.46 -2.73 -11.33
CA LYS A 80 7.22 -3.21 -11.95
C LYS A 80 7.62 -4.18 -13.07
N GLN A 81 7.31 -5.46 -12.93
CA GLN A 81 7.45 -6.39 -14.06
C GLN A 81 6.52 -5.87 -15.17
N LYS A 82 7.07 -5.69 -16.37
CA LYS A 82 6.25 -5.39 -17.56
C LYS A 82 5.22 -6.50 -17.66
N ARG A 83 3.94 -6.13 -17.59
CA ARG A 83 2.86 -7.00 -18.05
C ARG A 83 2.54 -6.46 -19.44
N ASP A 84 3.01 -7.20 -20.44
CA ASP A 84 2.66 -7.02 -21.85
C ASP A 84 1.15 -7.23 -22.05
#